data_AF-A0A950J2K9-F1
#
_entry.id   AF-A0A950J2K9-F1
#
_cell.length_a   1.000
_cell.length_b   1.000
_cell.length_c   1.000
_cell.angle_alpha   90.00
_cell.angle_beta   90.00
_cell.angle_gamma   90.00
#
_symmetry.space_group_name_H-M   'P 1'
#
loop_
_entity.id
_entity.type
_entity.pdbx_description
1 polymer ?
#
loop_
_entity_poly.entity_id
_entity_poly.type
_entity_poly.pdbx_seq_one_letter_code
_entity_poly.pdbx_strand_id
1 'polypeptide(L)'
;ARRVFARFHLGGCSNCAISESHTIGAISEDYGIPLPMLLDNLNALFDQGALAVGDKVRIPDEIRTKIPQLANVPEIGEVRSADAGAYIVEFGEVRLQGLAEDFLPVQASATPAA
;
A
#
# COMPACT_ATOMS: atom_id res chain seq x y z
N ALA A 1 2.96 -5.68 -11.57
CA ALA A 1 4.14 -5.88 -10.69
C ALA A 1 4.96 -7.14 -10.99
N ARG A 2 4.40 -8.37 -11.02
CA ARG A 2 5.18 -9.64 -11.11
C ARG A 2 6.14 -9.77 -12.31
N ARG A 3 5.92 -9.03 -13.40
CA ARG A 3 6.76 -9.05 -14.61
C ARG A 3 7.89 -8.00 -14.64
N VAL A 4 7.86 -6.96 -13.80
CA VAL A 4 8.93 -5.94 -13.73
C VAL A 4 10.01 -6.37 -12.74
N PHE A 5 9.62 -6.95 -11.61
CA PHE A 5 10.54 -7.61 -10.67
C PHE A 5 11.21 -8.88 -11.23
N ALA A 6 10.67 -9.47 -12.29
CA ALA A 6 11.33 -10.58 -12.99
C ALA A 6 12.59 -10.15 -13.75
N ARG A 7 12.82 -8.83 -13.96
CA ARG A 7 14.02 -8.30 -14.62
C ARG A 7 14.97 -7.52 -13.70
N PHE A 8 14.51 -7.08 -12.53
CA PHE A 8 15.37 -6.42 -11.54
C PHE A 8 15.55 -7.34 -10.32
N HIS A 9 16.64 -8.11 -10.32
CA HIS A 9 17.06 -8.92 -9.17
C HIS A 9 17.79 -8.02 -8.15
N LEU A 10 17.03 -7.18 -7.44
CA LEU A 10 17.54 -6.44 -6.30
C LEU A 10 17.57 -7.35 -5.07
N GLY A 11 18.63 -8.17 -5.00
CA GLY A 11 19.08 -8.89 -3.80
C GLY A 11 18.34 -10.20 -3.48
N GLY A 12 19.08 -11.31 -3.45
CA GLY A 12 18.64 -12.52 -2.73
C GLY A 12 18.80 -13.88 -3.43
N CYS A 13 19.38 -13.95 -4.63
CA CYS A 13 19.67 -15.25 -5.26
C CYS A 13 21.16 -15.59 -5.13
N SER A 14 21.46 -16.77 -4.61
CA SER A 14 22.80 -17.36 -4.47
C SER A 14 23.51 -17.62 -5.81
N ASN A 15 22.90 -17.26 -6.94
CA ASN A 15 23.43 -17.39 -8.30
C ASN A 15 23.58 -16.03 -9.03
N CYS A 16 23.29 -14.91 -8.39
CA CYS A 16 23.48 -13.59 -9.00
C CYS A 16 24.94 -13.14 -8.84
N ALA A 17 25.62 -12.92 -9.96
CA ALA A 17 26.93 -12.29 -10.03
C ALA A 17 26.83 -10.80 -9.64
N ILE A 18 26.60 -10.53 -8.36
CA ILE A 18 26.58 -9.17 -7.83
C ILE A 18 28.05 -8.76 -7.64
N SER A 19 28.59 -7.97 -8.56
CA SER A 19 29.81 -7.20 -8.30
C SER A 19 29.44 -5.88 -7.64
N GLU A 20 30.27 -5.40 -6.73
CA GLU A 20 30.09 -4.14 -5.96
C GLU A 20 29.90 -2.88 -6.85
N SER A 21 30.14 -2.98 -8.15
CA SER A 21 30.02 -1.91 -9.14
C SER A 21 28.63 -1.75 -9.78
N HIS A 22 27.71 -2.69 -9.56
CA HIS A 22 26.38 -2.68 -10.18
C HIS A 22 25.38 -1.83 -9.38
N THR A 23 25.41 -0.52 -9.59
CA THR A 23 24.42 0.40 -9.01
C THR A 23 23.13 0.41 -9.85
N ILE A 24 22.01 0.76 -9.22
CA ILE A 24 20.73 0.90 -9.92
C ILE A 24 20.79 1.94 -11.04
N GLY A 25 21.63 2.97 -10.90
CA GLY A 25 21.87 3.99 -11.93
C GLY A 25 22.60 3.42 -13.14
N ALA A 26 23.72 2.72 -12.93
CA ALA A 26 24.50 2.10 -14.00
C ALA A 26 23.68 1.06 -14.78
N ILE A 27 22.91 0.22 -14.07
CA ILE A 27 22.01 -0.75 -14.71
C ILE A 27 20.91 -0.06 -15.52
N SER A 28 20.32 1.02 -14.99
CA SER A 28 19.27 1.75 -15.68
C SER A 28 19.78 2.35 -17.00
N GLU A 29 21.02 2.87 -16.99
CA GLU A 29 21.70 3.36 -18.19
C GLU A 29 21.95 2.24 -19.22
N ASP A 30 22.49 1.09 -18.80
CA ASP A 30 22.76 -0.06 -19.67
C ASP A 30 21.50 -0.58 -20.39
N TYR A 31 20.34 -0.53 -19.74
CA TYR A 31 19.06 -0.95 -20.31
C TYR A 31 18.29 0.17 -21.02
N GLY A 32 18.83 1.38 -21.08
CA GLY A 32 18.16 2.54 -21.69
C GLY A 32 16.90 2.99 -20.96
N ILE A 33 16.82 2.74 -19.65
CA ILE A 33 15.71 3.11 -18.78
C ILE A 33 16.09 4.40 -18.04
N PRO A 34 15.35 5.51 -18.19
CA PRO A 34 15.63 6.72 -17.42
C PRO A 34 15.52 6.46 -15.91
N LEU A 35 16.61 6.68 -15.17
CA LEU A 35 16.65 6.47 -13.72
C LEU A 35 15.54 7.24 -12.97
N PRO A 36 15.23 8.51 -13.27
CA PRO A 36 14.13 9.22 -12.62
C PRO A 36 12.79 8.50 -12.80
N MET A 37 12.49 8.03 -14.02
CA MET A 37 11.27 7.28 -14.30
C MET A 37 11.20 5.97 -13.51
N LEU A 38 12.32 5.26 -13.34
CA LEU A 38 12.36 4.04 -12.52
C LEU A 38 12.06 4.36 -11.06
N LEU A 39 12.70 5.38 -10.49
CA LEU A 39 12.49 5.79 -9.11
C LEU A 39 11.05 6.28 -8.87
N ASP A 40 10.49 7.08 -9.77
CA ASP A 40 9.10 7.55 -9.69
C ASP A 40 8.12 6.38 -9.70
N ASN A 41 8.30 5.41 -10.58
CA ASN A 41 7.46 4.22 -10.62
C ASN A 41 7.61 3.33 -9.37
N LEU A 42 8.81 3.25 -8.80
CA LEU A 42 9.04 2.53 -7.54
C LEU A 42 8.36 3.24 -6.35
N ASN A 43 8.47 4.56 -6.28
CA ASN A 43 7.81 5.37 -5.25
C ASN A 43 6.28 5.28 -5.37
N ALA A 44 5.74 5.30 -6.59
CA ALA A 44 4.31 5.13 -6.83
C ALA A 44 3.74 3.78 -6.35
N LEU A 45 4.58 2.75 -6.18
CA LEU A 45 4.15 1.49 -5.55
C LEU A 45 3.90 1.64 -4.04
N PHE A 46 4.59 2.58 -3.38
CA PHE A 46 4.33 2.91 -1.97
C PHE A 46 3.14 3.86 -1.81
N ASP A 47 2.83 4.66 -2.83
CA ASP A 47 1.67 5.56 -2.82
C ASP A 47 0.33 4.80 -3.06
N GLN A 48 0.38 3.59 -3.62
CA GLN A 48 -0.80 2.73 -3.82
C GLN A 48 -1.20 2.02 -2.51
N GLY A 49 -1.79 2.77 -1.58
CA GLY A 49 -2.27 2.24 -0.30
C GLY A 49 -2.11 3.19 0.88
N ALA A 50 -1.69 4.44 0.66
CA ALA A 50 -1.62 5.41 1.72
C ALA A 50 -3.03 5.89 2.09
N LEU A 51 -3.64 5.28 3.10
CA LEU A 51 -4.75 5.90 3.80
C LEU A 51 -4.21 7.15 4.51
N ALA A 52 -4.95 8.25 4.48
CA ALA A 52 -4.60 9.44 5.23
C ALA A 52 -5.33 9.46 6.57
N VAL A 53 -4.76 10.13 7.57
CA VAL A 53 -5.49 10.46 8.80
C VAL A 53 -6.71 11.30 8.44
N GLY A 54 -7.87 10.91 8.93
CA GLY A 54 -9.17 11.48 8.60
C GLY A 54 -9.93 10.73 7.50
N ASP A 55 -9.30 9.79 6.79
CA ASP A 55 -9.99 9.00 5.77
C ASP A 55 -11.11 8.17 6.39
N LYS A 56 -12.25 8.14 5.70
CA LYS A 56 -13.35 7.23 6.01
C LYS A 56 -13.10 5.90 5.34
N VAL A 57 -13.09 4.84 6.13
CA VAL A 57 -12.78 3.49 5.66
C VAL A 57 -13.80 2.49 6.18
N ARG A 58 -13.92 1.36 5.49
CA ARG A 58 -14.71 0.21 5.92
C ARG A 58 -13.84 -1.04 5.94
N ILE A 59 -14.17 -1.97 6.82
CA ILE A 59 -13.51 -3.29 6.87
C ILE A 59 -14.10 -4.17 5.74
N PRO A 60 -13.27 -4.86 4.94
CA PRO A 60 -13.74 -5.83 3.93
C PRO A 60 -14.75 -6.85 4.49
N ASP A 61 -15.76 -7.20 3.70
CA ASP A 61 -16.83 -8.13 4.10
C ASP A 61 -16.30 -9.53 4.46
N GLU A 62 -15.20 -9.94 3.82
CA GLU A 62 -14.53 -11.21 4.12
C GLU A 62 -13.99 -11.23 5.56
N ILE A 63 -13.42 -10.12 6.04
CA ILE A 63 -12.90 -9.99 7.40
C ILE A 63 -14.06 -9.88 8.39
N ARG A 64 -15.09 -9.08 8.07
CA ARG A 64 -16.29 -8.94 8.92
C ARG A 64 -17.01 -10.26 9.15
N THR A 65 -17.10 -11.11 8.12
CA THR A 65 -17.78 -12.41 8.23
C THR A 65 -16.99 -13.41 9.08
N LYS A 66 -15.66 -13.31 9.09
CA LYS A 66 -14.77 -14.18 9.87
C LYS A 66 -14.65 -13.78 11.34
N ILE A 67 -15.00 -12.54 11.70
CA ILE A 67 -14.85 -12.02 13.07
C ILE A 67 -16.23 -11.65 13.64
N PRO A 68 -16.87 -12.54 14.42
CA PRO A 68 -18.21 -12.31 14.97
C PRO A 68 -18.33 -11.04 15.82
N GLN A 69 -17.22 -10.61 16.45
CA GLN A 69 -17.18 -9.40 17.28
C GLN A 69 -17.41 -8.11 16.46
N LEU A 70 -17.16 -8.14 15.15
CA LEU A 70 -17.40 -7.01 14.25
C LEU A 70 -18.88 -6.84 13.85
N ALA A 71 -19.76 -7.77 14.23
CA ALA A 71 -21.18 -7.72 13.86
C ALA A 71 -21.89 -6.46 14.38
N ASN A 72 -21.48 -5.96 15.54
CA ASN A 72 -22.04 -4.75 16.15
C ASN A 72 -21.16 -3.50 15.92
N VAL A 73 -20.05 -3.66 15.18
CA VAL A 73 -19.11 -2.56 14.92
C VAL A 73 -19.63 -1.73 13.75
N PRO A 74 -19.68 -0.39 13.87
CA PRO A 74 -20.10 0.50 12.79
C PRO A 74 -19.45 0.15 11.46
N GLU A 75 -20.20 0.32 10.36
CA GLU A 75 -19.73 -0.06 9.03
C GLU A 75 -18.52 0.78 8.60
N ILE A 76 -18.57 2.07 8.92
CA ILE A 76 -17.58 3.08 8.56
C ILE A 76 -16.81 3.51 9.80
N GLY A 77 -15.49 3.53 9.67
CA GLY A 77 -14.55 4.06 10.65
C GLY A 77 -13.74 5.22 10.08
N GLU A 78 -12.96 5.84 10.93
CA GLU A 78 -12.06 6.95 10.58
C GLU A 78 -10.63 6.61 10.97
N VAL A 79 -9.69 6.85 10.05
CA VAL A 79 -8.26 6.68 10.31
C VAL A 79 -7.80 7.78 11.28
N ARG A 80 -7.24 7.38 12.43
CA ARG A 80 -6.75 8.30 13.47
C ARG A 80 -5.25 8.50 13.42
N SER A 81 -4.48 7.47 13.08
CA SER A 81 -3.04 7.59 12.91
C SER A 81 -2.53 6.57 11.90
N ALA A 82 -1.35 6.88 11.35
CA ALA A 82 -0.61 6.03 10.43
C ALA A 82 0.86 6.11 10.84
N ASP A 83 1.33 5.11 11.58
CA ASP A 83 2.66 5.09 12.18
C ASP A 83 3.41 3.85 11.71
N ALA A 84 4.58 4.04 11.10
CA ALA A 84 5.44 2.96 10.60
C ALA A 84 4.72 1.95 9.67
N GLY A 85 3.75 2.40 8.88
CA GLY A 85 2.98 1.58 7.94
C GLY A 85 1.79 0.83 8.55
N ALA A 86 1.56 0.97 9.86
CA ALA A 86 0.35 0.48 10.52
C ALA A 86 -0.65 1.63 10.72
N TYR A 87 -1.91 1.34 10.40
CA TYR A 87 -3.03 2.26 10.54
C TYR A 87 -3.83 1.94 11.77
N ILE A 88 -4.27 3.00 12.43
CA ILE A 88 -5.22 2.92 13.53
C ILE A 88 -6.53 3.53 13.06
N VAL A 89 -7.60 2.75 13.12
CA VAL A 89 -8.93 3.13 12.66
C VAL A 89 -9.94 2.97 13.78
N GLU A 90 -10.74 4.01 14.00
CA GLU A 90 -11.82 4.00 14.98
C GLU A 90 -13.18 3.81 14.31
N PHE A 91 -13.91 2.79 14.76
CA PHE A 91 -15.28 2.47 14.39
C PHE A 91 -16.18 2.67 15.61
N GLY A 92 -16.64 3.90 15.84
CA GLY A 92 -17.36 4.25 17.07
C GLY A 92 -16.46 4.10 18.30
N GLU A 93 -16.79 3.19 19.21
CA GLU A 93 -16.00 2.90 20.41
C GLU A 93 -14.89 1.86 20.18
N VAL A 94 -14.88 1.20 19.00
CA VAL A 94 -13.92 0.14 18.69
C VAL A 94 -12.74 0.70 17.93
N ARG A 95 -11.53 0.43 18.42
CA ARG A 95 -10.26 0.80 17.78
C ARG A 95 -9.60 -0.45 17.20
N LEU A 96 -9.27 -0.40 15.91
CA LEU A 96 -8.59 -1.47 15.19
C LEU A 96 -7.25 -0.99 14.66
N GLN A 97 -6.25 -1.87 14.72
CA GLN A 97 -4.95 -1.64 14.13
C GLN A 97 -4.74 -2.65 12.99
N GLY A 98 -4.28 -2.19 11.83
CA GLY A 98 -4.07 -3.02 10.66
C GLY A 98 -3.17 -2.36 9.61
N LEU A 99 -2.93 -3.05 8.51
CA LEU A 99 -2.28 -2.50 7.32
C LEU A 99 -3.31 -1.79 6.42
N ALA A 100 -2.83 -1.07 5.42
CA ALA A 100 -3.71 -0.39 4.46
C ALA A 100 -4.71 -1.34 3.78
N GLU A 101 -4.28 -2.57 3.48
CA GLU A 101 -5.11 -3.59 2.81
C GLU A 101 -6.26 -4.12 3.68
N ASP A 102 -6.18 -3.96 5.00
CA ASP A 102 -7.23 -4.34 5.94
C ASP A 102 -8.41 -3.37 5.92
N PHE A 103 -8.27 -2.22 5.25
CA PHE A 103 -9.27 -1.15 5.22
C PHE A 103 -9.54 -0.67 3.79
N LEU A 104 -10.82 -0.59 3.43
CA LEU A 104 -11.25 -0.09 2.13
C LEU A 104 -11.67 1.38 2.26
N PRO A 105 -11.07 2.32 1.52
CA PRO A 105 -11.50 3.71 1.52
C PRO A 105 -12.93 3.82 1.01
N VAL A 106 -13.76 4.54 1.76
CA VAL A 106 -15.10 4.93 1.32
C VAL A 106 -14.90 6.21 0.52
N GLN A 107 -14.85 6.12 -0.82
CA GLN A 107 -14.86 7.33 -1.64
C GLN A 107 -16.07 8.17 -1.24
N ALA A 108 -15.85 9.45 -0.90
CA ALA A 108 -16.94 10.40 -0.86
C ALA A 108 -17.57 10.36 -2.25
N SER A 109 -18.80 9.87 -2.35
CA SER A 109 -19.56 9.83 -3.59
C SER A 109 -19.40 11.18 -4.27
N ALA A 110 -18.69 11.21 -5.40
CA ALA A 110 -18.66 12.37 -6.26
C ALA A 110 -20.12 12.65 -6.61
N THR A 111 -20.70 13.68 -5.98
CA THR A 111 -21.99 14.21 -6.42
C THR A 111 -21.77 14.62 -7.87
N PRO A 112 -22.49 14.05 -8.86
CA PRO A 112 -22.35 14.53 -10.22
C PRO A 112 -22.82 15.98 -10.18
N ALA A 113 -21.92 16.90 -10.55
CA ALA A 113 -22.26 18.30 -10.71
C ALA A 113 -23.42 18.38 -11.72
N ALA A 114 -24.57 18.87 -11.25
CA ALA A 114 -25.76 19.12 -12.05
C ALA A 114 -25.57 20.33 -12.95
#